data_AF-A0A3A9AGW6-F1
#
_entry.id   AF-A0A3A9AGW6-F1
#
_cell.length_a   1.000
_cell.length_b   1.000
_cell.length_c   1.000
_cell.angle_alpha   90.00
_cell.angle_beta   90.00
_cell.angle_gamma   90.00
#
_symmetry.space_group_name_H-M   'P 1'
#
loop_
_entity.id
_entity.type
_entity.pdbx_description
1 polymer ?
#
loop_
_entity_poly.entity_id
_entity_poly.type
_entity_poly.pdbx_seq_one_letter_code
_entity_poly.pdbx_strand_id
1 'polypeptide(L)'
;MIKCYDIMLGSGVVQSLKGYWGIELSPQIVIGEESIDVLCNNNIKIDSSEGDSITLSGPPYVCSKIRYESLKRQYKELRNTLLKLLSEEKISAEDFKNLK
;
A
#
# COMPACT_ATOMS: atom_id res chain seq x y z
N MET A 1 13.65 -13.22 2.53
CA MET A 1 13.04 -11.94 2.13
C MET A 1 12.31 -11.98 0.77
N ILE A 2 12.71 -12.86 -0.15
CA ILE A 2 12.07 -13.08 -1.47
C ILE A 2 10.53 -13.22 -1.37
N LYS A 3 10.02 -13.98 -0.39
CA LYS A 3 8.58 -14.20 -0.16
C LYS A 3 7.74 -12.91 0.02
N CYS A 4 8.26 -11.89 0.72
CA CYS A 4 7.52 -10.64 0.91
C CYS A 4 7.37 -9.87 -0.40
N TYR A 5 8.44 -9.83 -1.19
CA TYR A 5 8.43 -9.21 -2.50
C TYR A 5 7.52 -9.96 -3.48
N ASP A 6 7.50 -11.30 -3.44
CA ASP A 6 6.58 -12.11 -4.26
C ASP A 6 5.10 -11.78 -3.96
N ILE A 7 4.74 -11.66 -2.68
CA ILE A 7 3.39 -11.25 -2.25
C ILE A 7 3.07 -9.85 -2.78
N MET A 8 4.02 -8.92 -2.69
CA MET A 8 3.83 -7.54 -3.16
C MET A 8 3.70 -7.45 -4.68
N LEU A 9 4.46 -8.25 -5.45
CA LEU A 9 4.39 -8.28 -6.91
C LEU A 9 3.00 -8.70 -7.41
N GLY A 10 2.35 -9.62 -6.70
CA GLY A 10 0.97 -10.04 -6.97
C GLY A 10 -0.11 -9.07 -6.51
N SER A 11 0.23 -8.00 -5.80
CA SER A 11 -0.74 -7.11 -5.16
C SER A 11 -1.18 -5.98 -6.08
N GLY A 12 -2.49 -5.91 -6.38
CA GLY A 12 -3.08 -4.87 -7.23
C GLY A 12 -2.88 -3.45 -6.70
N VAL A 13 -2.82 -3.26 -5.38
CA VAL A 13 -2.55 -1.95 -4.77
C VAL A 13 -1.10 -1.50 -5.02
N VAL A 14 -0.12 -2.40 -4.97
CA VAL A 14 1.29 -2.05 -5.26
C VAL A 14 1.42 -1.59 -6.71
N GLN A 15 0.81 -2.33 -7.64
CA GLN A 15 0.83 -1.99 -9.06
C GLN A 15 0.10 -0.67 -9.33
N SER A 16 -1.04 -0.43 -8.68
CA SER A 16 -1.81 0.81 -8.84
C SER A 16 -1.04 2.02 -8.31
N LEU A 17 -0.46 1.91 -7.11
CA LEU A 17 0.27 3.00 -6.48
C LEU A 17 1.52 3.37 -7.29
N LYS A 18 2.28 2.38 -7.77
CA LYS A 18 3.43 2.62 -8.64
C LYS A 18 3.01 3.16 -10.02
N GLY A 19 2.01 2.55 -10.64
CA GLY A 19 1.60 2.86 -12.02
C GLY A 19 0.90 4.22 -12.17
N TYR A 20 0.06 4.61 -11.21
CA TYR A 20 -0.71 5.85 -11.30
C TYR A 20 -0.14 7.00 -10.48
N TRP A 21 0.41 6.71 -9.31
CA TRP A 21 0.90 7.71 -8.37
C TRP A 21 2.42 7.75 -8.22
N GLY A 22 3.15 6.87 -8.90
CA GLY A 22 4.61 6.81 -8.82
C GLY A 22 5.13 6.44 -7.43
N ILE A 23 4.28 5.91 -6.55
CA ILE A 23 4.67 5.54 -5.18
C ILE A 23 5.32 4.16 -5.24
N GLU A 24 6.62 4.12 -4.97
CA GLU A 24 7.35 2.86 -4.85
C GLU A 24 7.22 2.30 -3.43
N LEU A 25 6.79 1.04 -3.35
CA LEU A 25 6.63 0.33 -2.09
C LEU A 25 7.69 -0.73 -1.91
N SER A 26 8.25 -0.79 -0.71
CA SER A 26 9.00 -1.93 -0.19
C SER A 26 8.21 -2.62 0.92
N PRO A 27 8.53 -3.89 1.26
CA PRO A 27 7.89 -4.57 2.39
C PRO A 27 8.00 -3.78 3.69
N GLN A 28 9.15 -3.14 3.94
CA GLN A 28 9.39 -2.33 5.13
C GLN A 28 8.43 -1.15 5.21
N ILE A 29 8.20 -0.46 4.09
CA ILE A 29 7.24 0.65 4.00
C ILE A 29 5.84 0.15 4.32
N VAL A 30 5.39 -0.94 3.69
CA VAL A 30 4.02 -1.45 3.90
C VAL A 30 3.78 -1.92 5.34
N ILE A 31 4.78 -2.53 5.96
CA ILE A 31 4.72 -2.95 7.36
C ILE A 31 4.73 -1.73 8.31
N GLY A 32 5.52 -0.70 7.96
CA GLY A 32 5.66 0.52 8.75
C GLY A 32 4.45 1.43 8.72
N GLU A 33 3.84 1.62 7.56
CA GLU A 33 2.72 2.53 7.38
C GLU A 33 1.40 1.79 7.60
N GLU A 34 0.65 2.18 8.64
CA GLU A 34 -0.55 1.45 9.09
C GLU A 34 -1.71 1.50 8.09
N SER A 35 -1.79 2.56 7.29
CA SER A 35 -2.83 2.75 6.29
C SER A 35 -2.29 3.44 5.04
N ILE A 36 -3.07 3.35 3.96
CA ILE A 36 -2.78 4.07 2.72
C ILE A 36 -2.79 5.60 2.91
N ASP A 37 -3.60 6.10 3.85
CA ASP A 37 -3.65 7.53 4.17
C ASP A 37 -2.32 7.98 4.79
N VAL A 38 -1.77 7.21 5.74
CA VAL A 38 -0.47 7.50 6.36
C VAL A 38 0.65 7.40 5.32
N LEU A 39 0.66 6.34 4.51
CA LEU A 39 1.60 6.17 3.40
C LEU A 39 1.61 7.38 2.45
N CYS A 40 0.44 7.96 2.18
CA CYS A 40 0.29 9.11 1.30
C CYS A 40 0.40 10.46 2.03
N ASN A 41 0.89 10.49 3.27
CA ASN A 41 0.98 11.69 4.12
C ASN A 41 -0.35 12.45 4.25
N ASN A 42 -1.48 11.74 4.28
CA ASN A 42 -2.85 12.27 4.28
C ASN A 42 -3.18 13.20 3.09
N ASN A 43 -2.47 13.08 1.97
CA ASN A 43 -2.68 13.89 0.76
C ASN A 43 -3.56 13.20 -0.30
N ILE A 44 -4.41 12.26 0.11
CA ILE A 44 -5.39 11.65 -0.80
C ILE A 44 -6.62 12.56 -0.87
N LYS A 45 -7.00 12.95 -2.09
CA LYS A 45 -8.20 13.74 -2.35
C LYS A 45 -9.21 12.90 -3.12
N ILE A 46 -10.39 12.76 -2.56
CA ILE A 46 -11.51 12.08 -3.22
C ILE A 46 -12.17 13.07 -4.17
N ASP A 47 -12.24 12.73 -5.46
CA ASP A 47 -13.01 13.49 -6.43
C ASP A 47 -14.46 13.00 -6.55
N SER A 48 -15.30 13.78 -7.23
CA SER A 48 -16.70 13.44 -7.48
C SER A 48 -16.88 12.57 -8.73
N SER A 49 -15.81 11.98 -9.26
CA SER A 49 -15.90 11.13 -10.45
C SER A 49 -16.66 9.85 -10.10
N GLU A 50 -17.59 9.46 -10.97
CA GLU A 50 -18.26 8.17 -10.85
C GLU A 50 -17.33 7.03 -11.30
N GLY A 51 -17.50 5.83 -10.72
CA GLY A 51 -16.74 4.64 -11.09
C GLY A 51 -15.41 4.45 -10.34
N ASP A 52 -14.56 3.57 -10.86
CA ASP A 52 -13.25 3.22 -10.30
C ASP A 52 -12.15 3.93 -11.11
N SER A 53 -11.65 5.07 -10.62
CA SER A 53 -10.69 5.89 -11.37
C SER A 53 -9.61 6.52 -10.48
N ILE A 54 -8.43 6.72 -11.08
CA ILE A 54 -7.31 7.50 -10.53
C ILE A 54 -6.94 8.55 -11.57
N THR A 55 -6.82 9.81 -11.16
CA THR A 55 -6.81 10.95 -12.10
C THR A 55 -5.49 11.72 -12.17
N LEU A 56 -4.74 11.85 -11.08
CA LEU A 56 -3.49 12.63 -11.05
C LEU A 56 -2.36 11.87 -10.35
N SER A 57 -1.15 11.99 -10.89
CA SER A 57 0.09 11.70 -10.18
C SER A 57 0.24 12.75 -9.07
N GLY A 58 0.18 12.34 -7.81
CA GLY A 58 0.14 13.28 -6.68
C GLY A 58 1.51 13.81 -6.23
N PRO A 59 1.56 14.51 -5.08
CA PRO A 59 0.43 14.97 -4.25
C PRO A 59 -0.23 16.29 -4.75
N PRO A 60 -1.56 16.47 -4.57
CA PRO A 60 -2.51 15.53 -3.96
C PRO A 60 -2.78 14.33 -4.86
N TYR A 61 -2.91 13.16 -4.24
CA TYR A 61 -3.22 11.90 -4.90
C TYR A 61 -4.73 11.81 -5.11
N VAL A 62 -5.19 11.99 -6.34
CA VAL A 62 -6.63 12.11 -6.63
C VAL A 62 -7.20 10.81 -7.18
N CYS A 63 -8.31 10.36 -6.60
CA CYS A 63 -9.06 9.19 -7.06
C CYS A 63 -10.55 9.30 -6.72
N SER A 64 -11.37 8.48 -7.37
CA SER A 64 -12.78 8.35 -7.01
C SER A 64 -12.97 7.69 -5.65
N LYS A 65 -14.14 7.89 -5.05
CA LYS A 65 -14.48 7.27 -3.76
C LYS A 65 -14.40 5.74 -3.80
N ILE A 66 -14.90 5.11 -4.87
CA ILE A 66 -14.87 3.65 -5.03
C ILE A 66 -13.43 3.15 -5.07
N ARG A 67 -12.57 3.85 -5.81
CA ARG A 67 -11.15 3.51 -5.93
C ARG A 67 -10.42 3.68 -4.61
N TYR A 68 -10.67 4.76 -3.88
CA TYR A 68 -10.12 4.97 -2.54
C TYR A 68 -10.45 3.82 -1.58
N GLU A 69 -11.73 3.42 -1.48
CA GLU A 69 -12.13 2.32 -0.62
C GLU A 69 -11.50 0.97 -1.05
N SER A 70 -11.39 0.74 -2.36
CA SER A 70 -10.71 -0.44 -2.90
C SER A 70 -9.23 -0.47 -2.54
N LEU A 71 -8.51 0.64 -2.71
CA LEU A 71 -7.10 0.76 -2.35
C LEU A 71 -6.89 0.58 -0.84
N LYS A 72 -7.74 1.18 -0.01
CA LYS A 72 -7.70 1.06 1.45
C LYS A 72 -7.87 -0.38 1.90
N ARG A 73 -8.84 -1.11 1.32
CA ARG A 73 -9.04 -2.54 1.60
C ARG A 73 -7.83 -3.37 1.18
N GLN A 74 -7.39 -3.22 -0.07
CA GLN A 74 -6.27 -3.99 -0.62
C GLN A 74 -4.97 -3.73 0.14
N TYR A 75 -4.70 -2.48 0.51
CA TYR A 75 -3.53 -2.12 1.32
C TYR A 75 -3.55 -2.81 2.69
N LYS A 76 -4.71 -2.79 3.37
CA LYS A 76 -4.89 -3.46 4.66
C LYS A 76 -4.70 -4.97 4.54
N GLU A 77 -5.25 -5.60 3.50
CA GLU A 77 -5.08 -7.04 3.22
C GLU A 77 -3.62 -7.40 2.95
N LEU A 78 -2.92 -6.62 2.13
CA LEU A 78 -1.50 -6.80 1.86
C LEU A 78 -0.69 -6.71 3.16
N ARG A 79 -0.90 -5.63 3.93
CA ARG A 79 -0.17 -5.42 5.19
C ARG A 79 -0.40 -6.56 6.18
N ASN A 80 -1.66 -7.00 6.35
CA ASN A 80 -1.99 -8.13 7.22
C ASN A 80 -1.31 -9.42 6.76
N THR A 81 -1.26 -9.66 5.45
CA THR A 81 -0.59 -10.84 4.89
C THR A 81 0.92 -10.81 5.19
N LEU A 82 1.57 -9.65 5.00
CA LEU A 82 2.99 -9.49 5.31
C LEU A 82 3.26 -9.66 6.81
N LEU A 83 2.44 -9.06 7.69
CA LEU A 83 2.57 -9.21 9.14
C LEU A 83 2.37 -10.66 9.60
N LYS A 84 1.41 -11.39 9.01
CA LYS A 84 1.20 -12.82 9.29
C LYS A 84 2.43 -13.64 8.91
N LEU A 85 3.01 -13.37 7.74
CA LEU A 85 4.25 -14.02 7.30
C LEU A 85 5.41 -13.75 8.28
N LEU A 86 5.59 -12.51 8.74
CA LEU A 86 6.61 -12.20 9.74
C LEU A 86 6.37 -12.93 11.06
N SER A 87 5.10 -12.99 11.51
CA SER A 87 4.73 -13.72 12.72
C SER A 87 5.02 -15.23 12.60
N GLU A 88 4.77 -15.84 11.43
CA GLU A 88 5.07 -17.26 11.18
C GLU A 88 6.57 -17.54 11.21
N GLU A 89 7.38 -16.61 10.70
CA GLU A 89 8.84 -16.66 10.71
C GLU A 89 9.45 -16.16 12.05
N LYS A 90 8.61 -15.81 13.03
CA LYS A 90 9.00 -15.25 14.36
C LYS A 90 9.87 -13.98 14.28
N ILE A 91 9.65 -13.17 13.27
CA ILE A 91 10.32 -11.88 13.07
C ILE A 91 9.37 -10.78 13.54
N SER A 92 9.83 -9.87 14.41
CA SER A 92 9.02 -8.72 14.80
C SER A 92 8.98 -7.68 13.67
N ALA A 93 7.91 -6.88 13.61
CA ALA A 93 7.81 -5.80 12.64
C ALA A 93 8.96 -4.78 12.79
N GLU A 94 9.42 -4.54 14.01
CA GLU A 94 10.53 -3.62 14.30
C GLU A 94 11.87 -4.19 13.84
N ASP A 95 12.14 -5.47 14.12
CA ASP A 95 13.37 -6.13 13.64
C ASP A 95 13.40 -6.14 12.11
N PHE A 96 12.26 -6.39 11.47
CA PHE A 96 12.16 -6.42 10.02
C PHE A 96 12.42 -5.06 9.37
N LYS A 97 11.96 -3.96 9.97
CA LYS A 97 12.24 -2.60 9.49
C LYS A 97 13.73 -2.26 9.54
N ASN A 98 14.45 -2.84 10.51
CA ASN A 98 15.86 -2.60 10.74
C ASN A 98 16.80 -3.54 9.95
N LEU A 99 16.25 -4.54 9.23
CA LEU A 99 17.00 -5.38 8.31
C LEU A 99 17.39 -4.55 7.08
N LYS A 100 18.70 -4.24 6.98
CA LYS A 100 19.32 -3.60 5.80
C LYS A 100 19.40 -4.54 4.61
#